data_AF-A0A2A7MCG6-F1
#
_entry.id   AF-A0A2A7MCG6-F1
#
_cell.length_a   1.000
_cell.length_b   1.000
_cell.length_c   1.000
_cell.angle_alpha   90.00
_cell.angle_beta   90.00
_cell.angle_gamma   90.00
#
_symmetry.space_group_name_H-M   'P 1'
#
loop_
_entity.id
_entity.type
_entity.pdbx_description
1 polymer ?
#
loop_
_entity_poly.entity_id
_entity_poly.type
_entity_poly.pdbx_seq_one_letter_code
_entity_poly.pdbx_strand_id
1 'polypeptide(L)'
;MINNVSKICSFLLLFLFAVLGLNQFEIISYSTQLEYIFYFLSLLLIMFSSVTTLLTNKSGFFKFISIAIMACLAIGGVGAIIKNTFNIFLYVSAIFTAIYSLVDMFYKAN
;
A
#
# COMPACT_ATOMS: atom_id res chain seq x y z
N MET A 1 -6.79 1.23 -20.79
CA MET A 1 -7.66 1.21 -19.59
C MET A 1 -6.94 0.77 -18.32
N ILE A 2 -6.29 -0.40 -18.29
CA ILE A 2 -5.57 -0.90 -17.10
C ILE A 2 -4.51 0.08 -16.56
N ASN A 3 -3.77 0.77 -17.44
CA ASN A 3 -2.74 1.74 -17.00
C ASN A 3 -3.34 2.94 -16.24
N ASN A 4 -4.54 3.41 -16.63
CA ASN A 4 -5.21 4.51 -15.93
C ASN A 4 -5.76 4.05 -14.57
N VAL A 5 -6.25 2.80 -14.48
CA VAL A 5 -6.71 2.20 -13.22
C VAL A 5 -5.56 2.03 -12.23
N SER A 6 -4.39 1.59 -12.70
CA SER A 6 -3.16 1.53 -11.87
C SER A 6 -2.78 2.90 -11.32
N LYS A 7 -2.78 3.93 -12.16
CA LYS A 7 -2.46 5.30 -11.74
C LYS A 7 -3.45 5.86 -10.73
N ILE A 8 -4.75 5.65 -10.92
CA ILE A 8 -5.79 6.05 -9.96
C ILE A 8 -5.58 5.31 -8.64
N CYS A 9 -5.30 4.01 -8.68
CA CYS A 9 -5.01 3.21 -7.49
C CYS A 9 -3.79 3.75 -6.74
N SER A 10 -2.68 3.98 -7.44
CA SER A 10 -1.45 4.55 -6.88
C SER A 10 -1.67 5.94 -6.26
N PHE A 11 -2.43 6.80 -6.93
CA PHE A 11 -2.81 8.11 -6.38
C PHE A 11 -3.65 7.97 -5.10
N LEU A 12 -4.67 7.11 -5.12
CA LEU A 12 -5.53 6.89 -3.96
C LEU A 12 -4.73 6.36 -2.76
N LEU A 13 -3.75 5.50 -3.03
CA LEU A 13 -2.85 4.92 -2.03
C LEU A 13 -1.97 5.99 -1.38
N LEU A 14 -1.36 6.87 -2.19
CA LEU A 14 -0.57 8.00 -1.70
C LEU A 14 -1.42 8.99 -0.91
N PHE A 15 -2.63 9.29 -1.40
CA PHE A 15 -3.59 10.13 -0.68
C PHE A 15 -3.93 9.53 0.68
N LEU A 16 -4.20 8.22 0.74
CA LEU A 16 -4.55 7.56 2.00
C LEU A 16 -3.39 7.53 2.99
N PHE A 17 -2.16 7.33 2.53
CA PHE A 17 -0.96 7.47 3.35
C PHE A 17 -0.77 8.89 3.88
N ALA A 18 -1.06 9.92 3.07
CA ALA A 18 -1.01 11.31 3.53
C ALA A 18 -2.06 11.56 4.62
N VAL A 19 -3.30 11.11 4.42
CA VAL A 19 -4.40 11.21 5.41
C VAL A 19 -4.02 10.52 6.72
N LEU A 20 -3.50 9.28 6.66
CA LEU A 20 -3.02 8.57 7.85
C LEU A 20 -1.83 9.27 8.53
N GLY A 21 -0.93 9.85 7.74
CA GLY A 21 0.19 10.64 8.25
C GLY A 21 -0.27 11.88 9.04
N LEU A 22 -1.31 12.57 8.56
CA LEU A 22 -1.89 13.72 9.28
C LEU A 22 -2.40 13.35 10.68
N ASN A 23 -2.89 12.13 10.87
CA ASN A 23 -3.27 11.59 12.18
C ASN A 23 -2.05 11.35 13.09
N GLN A 24 -1.00 10.75 12.54
CA GLN A 24 0.22 10.47 13.32
C GLN A 24 0.98 11.74 13.73
N PHE A 25 0.92 12.80 12.91
CA PHE A 25 1.49 14.09 13.25
C PHE A 25 0.57 14.97 14.11
N GLU A 26 -0.56 14.43 14.59
CA GLU A 26 -1.56 15.12 15.41
C GLU A 26 -2.12 16.40 14.76
N ILE A 27 -2.00 16.55 13.44
CA ILE A 27 -2.56 17.68 12.69
C ILE A 27 -4.08 17.54 12.61
N ILE A 28 -4.57 16.30 12.46
CA ILE A 28 -6.00 15.96 12.48
C ILE A 28 -6.19 14.69 13.31
N SER A 29 -6.98 14.74 14.38
CA SER A 29 -7.26 13.56 15.21
C SER A 29 -8.51 12.83 14.73
N TYR A 30 -8.34 11.59 14.26
CA TYR A 30 -9.46 10.72 13.90
C TYR A 30 -10.01 9.94 15.10
N SER A 31 -11.24 9.47 15.00
CA SER A 31 -11.73 8.46 15.94
C SER A 31 -11.02 7.12 15.69
N THR A 32 -10.87 6.31 16.73
CA THR A 32 -10.23 4.98 16.64
C THR A 32 -10.90 4.10 15.58
N GLN A 33 -12.22 4.17 15.45
CA GLN A 33 -12.98 3.43 14.44
C GLN A 33 -12.61 3.87 13.02
N LEU A 34 -12.52 5.18 12.77
CA LEU A 34 -12.21 5.72 11.45
C LEU A 34 -10.76 5.42 11.06
N GLU A 35 -9.84 5.48 12.02
CA GLU A 35 -8.45 5.10 11.82
C GLU A 35 -8.31 3.63 11.40
N TYR A 36 -9.00 2.70 12.07
CA TYR A 36 -9.00 1.29 11.68
C TYR A 36 -9.59 1.05 10.29
N ILE A 37 -10.63 1.79 9.91
CA ILE A 37 -11.21 1.73 8.56
C ILE A 37 -10.16 2.15 7.52
N PHE A 38 -9.42 3.24 7.76
CA PHE A 38 -8.37 3.69 6.84
C PHE A 38 -7.18 2.71 6.77
N TYR A 39 -6.77 2.10 7.89
CA TYR A 39 -5.75 1.06 7.85
C TYR A 39 -6.20 -0.17 7.04
N PHE A 40 -7.42 -0.63 7.26
CA PHE A 40 -7.96 -1.76 6.50
C PHE A 40 -8.07 -1.45 5.01
N LEU A 41 -8.55 -0.25 4.67
CA LEU A 41 -8.66 0.20 3.29
C LEU A 41 -7.28 0.30 2.62
N SER A 42 -6.26 0.81 3.33
CA SER A 42 -4.87 0.84 2.86
C SER A 42 -4.39 -0.55 2.48
N LEU A 43 -4.56 -1.53 3.37
CA LEU A 43 -4.12 -2.91 3.14
C LEU A 43 -4.77 -3.53 1.91
N LEU A 44 -6.07 -3.30 1.72
CA LEU A 44 -6.81 -3.78 0.56
C LEU A 44 -6.25 -3.18 -0.74
N LEU A 45 -6.03 -1.87 -0.75
CA LEU A 45 -5.44 -1.17 -1.89
C LEU A 45 -4.02 -1.63 -2.21
N ILE A 46 -3.18 -1.86 -1.19
CA ILE A 46 -1.83 -2.38 -1.37
C ILE A 46 -1.87 -3.76 -2.03
N MET A 47 -2.74 -4.66 -1.56
CA MET A 47 -2.91 -5.99 -2.14
C MET A 47 -3.35 -5.90 -3.61
N PHE A 48 -4.35 -5.07 -3.90
CA PHE A 48 -4.85 -4.86 -5.26
C PHE A 48 -3.76 -4.31 -6.20
N SER A 49 -3.02 -3.29 -5.74
CA SER A 49 -1.89 -2.72 -6.49
C SER A 49 -0.80 -3.76 -6.76
N SER A 50 -0.44 -4.56 -5.76
CA SER A 50 0.61 -5.57 -5.89
C SER A 50 0.22 -6.71 -6.85
N VAL A 51 -1.03 -7.16 -6.82
CA VAL A 51 -1.54 -8.19 -7.74
C VAL A 51 -1.61 -7.66 -9.17
N THR A 52 -2.16 -6.46 -9.37
CA THR A 52 -2.27 -5.87 -10.71
C THR A 52 -0.91 -5.69 -11.36
N THR A 53 0.10 -5.25 -10.59
CA THR A 53 1.47 -5.05 -11.08
C THR A 53 2.18 -6.36 -11.41
N LEU A 54 1.95 -7.43 -10.64
CA LEU A 54 2.40 -8.79 -10.96
C LEU A 54 1.87 -9.28 -12.31
N LEU A 55 0.58 -9.04 -12.57
CA LEU A 55 -0.11 -9.52 -13.77
C LEU A 55 0.21 -8.69 -15.03
N THR A 56 0.47 -7.40 -14.87
CA THR A 56 0.50 -6.46 -16.01
C THR A 56 1.90 -5.95 -16.36
N ASN A 57 2.85 -5.95 -15.43
CA ASN A 57 4.15 -5.31 -15.63
C ASN A 57 5.15 -6.24 -16.34
N LYS A 58 5.86 -5.75 -17.36
CA LYS A 58 6.88 -6.53 -18.09
C LYS A 58 8.24 -6.51 -17.41
N SER A 59 8.53 -5.49 -16.61
CA SER A 59 9.81 -5.34 -15.91
C SER A 59 9.95 -6.33 -14.76
N GLY A 60 11.03 -7.11 -14.76
CA GLY A 60 11.33 -8.11 -13.72
C GLY A 60 11.55 -7.50 -12.34
N PHE A 61 12.13 -6.29 -12.27
CA PHE A 61 12.40 -5.60 -10.99
C PHE A 61 11.10 -5.19 -10.28
N PHE A 62 10.14 -4.60 -11.00
CA PHE A 62 8.86 -4.23 -10.40
C PHE A 62 8.04 -5.45 -9.98
N LYS A 63 8.10 -6.55 -10.75
CA LYS A 63 7.50 -7.82 -10.34
C LYS A 63 8.12 -8.35 -9.04
N PHE A 64 9.44 -8.27 -8.89
CA PHE A 64 10.13 -8.67 -7.66
C PHE A 64 9.67 -7.85 -6.46
N ILE A 65 9.58 -6.52 -6.60
CA ILE A 65 9.06 -5.64 -5.54
C ILE A 65 7.63 -6.02 -5.17
N SER A 66 6.74 -6.23 -6.14
CA SER A 66 5.35 -6.63 -5.86
C SER A 66 5.25 -7.97 -5.13
N ILE A 67 6.11 -8.94 -5.46
CA ILE A 67 6.18 -10.21 -4.73
C ILE A 67 6.64 -9.98 -3.28
N ALA A 68 7.66 -9.14 -3.08
CA ALA A 68 8.16 -8.81 -1.75
C ALA A 68 7.09 -8.10 -0.89
N ILE A 69 6.32 -7.19 -1.47
CA ILE A 69 5.19 -6.53 -0.82
C ILE A 69 4.13 -7.56 -0.40
N MET A 70 3.75 -8.47 -1.31
CA MET A 70 2.78 -9.53 -1.02
C MET A 70 3.26 -10.48 0.08
N ALA A 71 4.54 -10.85 0.08
CA ALA A 71 5.13 -11.68 1.14
C ALA A 71 5.10 -10.97 2.49
N CYS A 72 5.46 -9.68 2.53
CA CYS A 72 5.38 -8.87 3.74
C CYS A 72 3.94 -8.71 4.25
N LEU A 73 2.97 -8.58 3.35
CA LEU A 73 1.55 -8.52 3.73
C LEU A 73 1.03 -9.84 4.26
N ALA A 74 1.43 -10.97 3.67
CA ALA A 74 1.05 -12.29 4.15
C ALA A 74 1.62 -12.54 5.56
N ILE A 75 2.94 -12.32 5.75
CA ILE A 75 3.61 -12.50 7.04
C ILE A 75 3.09 -11.49 8.08
N GLY A 76 2.98 -10.23 7.67
CA GLY A 76 2.50 -9.13 8.51
C GLY A 76 1.03 -9.30 8.91
N GLY A 77 0.18 -9.73 7.98
CA GLY A 77 -1.24 -9.98 8.21
C GLY A 77 -1.48 -11.17 9.13
N VAL A 78 -0.82 -12.30 8.90
CA VAL A 78 -0.87 -13.46 9.82
C VAL A 78 -0.33 -13.07 11.19
N GLY A 79 0.78 -12.33 11.24
CA GLY A 79 1.36 -11.84 12.49
C GLY A 79 0.43 -10.89 13.26
N ALA A 80 -0.30 -10.03 12.56
CA ALA A 80 -1.26 -9.12 13.16
C ALA A 80 -2.46 -9.86 13.77
N ILE A 81 -2.93 -10.94 13.14
CA ILE A 81 -4.01 -11.78 13.71
C ILE A 81 -3.53 -12.49 14.98
N ILE A 82 -2.30 -13.04 14.97
CA ILE A 82 -1.78 -13.82 16.10
C ILE A 82 -1.44 -12.92 17.31
N LYS A 83 -0.81 -11.77 17.08
CA LYS A 83 -0.33 -10.88 18.15
C LYS A 83 -1.24 -9.68 18.44
N ASN A 84 -2.35 -9.56 17.71
CA ASN A 84 -3.31 -8.45 17.78
C ASN A 84 -2.64 -7.05 17.71
N THR A 85 -1.48 -6.96 17.06
CA THR A 85 -0.64 -5.77 16.98
C THR A 85 -0.08 -5.61 15.58
N PHE A 86 0.02 -4.35 15.12
CA PHE A 86 0.62 -4.04 13.83
C PHE A 86 2.10 -4.42 13.85
N ASN A 87 2.49 -5.29 12.93
CA ASN A 87 3.85 -5.83 12.85
C ASN A 87 4.73 -4.98 11.92
N ILE A 88 6.04 -4.96 12.17
CA ILE A 88 7.04 -4.24 11.38
C ILE A 88 6.92 -4.55 9.86
N PHE A 89 6.51 -5.78 9.52
CA PHE A 89 6.30 -6.21 8.13
C PHE A 89 5.20 -5.43 7.41
N LEU A 90 4.14 -5.01 8.11
CA LEU A 90 3.09 -4.18 7.51
C LEU A 90 3.61 -2.79 7.17
N TYR A 91 4.40 -2.19 8.05
CA TYR A 91 5.07 -0.91 7.76
C TYR A 91 6.04 -1.01 6.58
N VAL A 92 6.84 -2.07 6.51
CA VAL A 92 7.74 -2.32 5.37
C VAL A 92 6.95 -2.44 4.06
N SER A 93 5.82 -3.18 4.08
CA SER A 93 4.97 -3.30 2.89
C SER A 93 4.37 -1.96 2.45
N ALA A 94 3.96 -1.11 3.39
CA ALA A 94 3.42 0.22 3.11
C ALA A 94 4.48 1.15 2.50
N ILE A 95 5.71 1.16 3.03
CA ILE A 95 6.82 1.97 2.49
C ILE A 95 7.15 1.55 1.06
N PHE A 96 7.32 0.24 0.81
CA PHE A 96 7.61 -0.24 -0.53
C PHE A 96 6.49 0.10 -1.51
N THR A 97 5.24 0.06 -1.06
CA THR A 97 4.09 0.43 -1.89
C THR A 97 4.04 1.93 -2.14
N ALA A 98 4.36 2.77 -1.15
CA ALA A 98 4.45 4.21 -1.33
C ALA A 98 5.49 4.59 -2.39
N ILE A 99 6.69 3.99 -2.31
CA ILE A 99 7.76 4.18 -3.30
C ILE A 99 7.28 3.72 -4.68
N TYR A 100 6.67 2.53 -4.77
CA TYR A 100 6.14 2.01 -6.02
C TYR A 100 5.08 2.96 -6.62
N SER A 101 4.13 3.41 -5.81
CA SER A 101 3.05 4.31 -6.25
C SER A 101 3.57 5.67 -6.72
N LEU A 102 4.62 6.20 -6.10
CA LEU A 102 5.30 7.41 -6.59
C LEU A 102 5.93 7.17 -7.98
N VAL A 103 6.64 6.05 -8.14
CA VAL A 103 7.27 5.72 -9.43
C VAL A 103 6.22 5.47 -10.52
N ASP A 104 5.12 4.78 -10.19
CA ASP A 104 4.02 4.51 -11.13
C ASP A 104 3.30 5.80 -11.57
N MET A 105 3.17 6.78 -10.66
CA MET A 105 2.50 8.04 -10.92
C MET A 105 3.39 9.06 -11.68
N PHE A 106 4.64 9.22 -11.26
CA PHE A 106 5.53 10.26 -11.80
C PHE A 106 6.46 9.78 -12.91
N TYR A 107 6.92 8.52 -12.86
CA TYR A 107 8.00 8.03 -13.72
C TYR A 107 7.52 7.13 -14.85
N LYS A 108 6.39 6.43 -14.65
CA LYS A 108 5.81 5.55 -15.66
C LYS A 108 4.97 6.35 -16.66
N ALA A 109 5.66 7.02 -17.57
CA ALA A 109 5.06 7.59 -18.77
C ALA A 109 4.82 6.46 -19.78
N ASN A 110 3.53 6.26 -20.12
CA ASN A 110 2.93 5.32 -21.08
C ASN A 110 3.84 4.32 -21.80
#